data_AF-A0A519UZ52-F1
#
_entry.id   AF-A0A519UZ52-F1
#
_cell.length_a   1.000
_cell.length_b   1.000
_cell.length_c   1.000
_cell.angle_alpha   90.00
_cell.angle_beta   90.00
_cell.angle_gamma   90.00
#
_symmetry.space_group_name_H-M   'P 1'
#
loop_
_entity.id
_entity.type
_entity.pdbx_description
1 polymer ?
#
loop_
_entity_poly.entity_id
_entity_poly.type
_entity_poly.pdbx_seq_one_letter_code
_entity_poly.pdbx_strand_id
1 'polypeptide(L)'
;MKKFLYAFTGMLLLLSHWAAAQAGPVADGRTLAFIPNKGQWPAAVRYAGAVPGGHLYLEPTGLHYVLLQAIRHPHEHAVGRAEKAPSTPPHLPTADSLVRGHQVRVRFVGADLGTPLVPTEATGEVFNYLQGNDPAHWATGVTSYRQVRYQAPWAGIGVRFYENAKQELEYDFELAADANPALVQLKYEGASHLSLGPGNTY
;
A
#
# COMPACT_ATOMS: atom_id res chain seq x y z
N MET A 1 -49.96 -69.42 -24.50
CA MET A 1 -50.35 -68.33 -25.42
C MET A 1 -50.18 -67.01 -24.69
N LYS A 2 -49.29 -66.12 -25.20
CA LYS A 2 -49.18 -64.63 -25.09
C LYS A 2 -49.82 -63.94 -23.84
N LYS A 3 -49.17 -63.05 -23.07
CA LYS A 3 -48.64 -61.71 -23.45
C LYS A 3 -47.82 -61.04 -22.30
N PHE A 4 -46.68 -60.41 -22.65
CA PHE A 4 -46.03 -59.13 -22.24
C PHE A 4 -46.27 -58.51 -20.82
N LEU A 5 -45.22 -58.25 -20.01
CA LEU A 5 -44.37 -57.02 -19.88
C LEU A 5 -45.12 -55.88 -19.12
N TYR A 6 -44.65 -55.29 -18.01
CA TYR A 6 -43.48 -54.40 -17.88
C TYR A 6 -42.91 -54.38 -16.45
N ALA A 7 -41.58 -54.49 -16.34
CA ALA A 7 -40.81 -54.09 -15.17
C ALA A 7 -40.46 -52.60 -15.30
N PHE A 8 -40.82 -51.79 -14.32
CA PHE A 8 -40.51 -50.36 -14.27
C PHE A 8 -39.50 -50.12 -13.14
N THR A 9 -38.21 -50.20 -13.46
CA THR A 9 -37.13 -49.80 -12.55
C THR A 9 -36.45 -48.58 -13.14
N GLY A 10 -37.03 -47.40 -12.92
CA GLY A 10 -36.42 -46.12 -13.23
C GLY A 10 -35.51 -45.68 -12.09
N MET A 11 -34.20 -45.92 -12.23
CA MET A 11 -33.16 -45.48 -11.30
C MET A 11 -32.99 -43.96 -11.40
N LEU A 12 -33.26 -43.25 -10.30
CA LEU A 12 -33.10 -41.80 -10.18
C LEU A 12 -31.60 -41.46 -10.04
N LEU A 13 -30.97 -40.95 -11.09
CA LEU A 13 -29.61 -40.41 -11.02
C LEU A 13 -29.67 -38.97 -10.47
N LEU A 14 -29.43 -38.82 -9.17
CA LEU A 14 -29.16 -37.53 -8.54
C LEU A 14 -27.72 -37.10 -8.83
N LEU A 15 -27.54 -36.23 -9.82
CA LEU A 15 -26.30 -35.49 -10.05
C LEU A 15 -26.13 -34.45 -8.94
N SER A 16 -25.46 -34.83 -7.87
CA SER A 16 -24.99 -33.93 -6.82
C SER A 16 -23.90 -33.01 -7.39
N HIS A 17 -24.31 -31.82 -7.81
CA HIS A 17 -23.38 -30.73 -8.09
C HIS A 17 -22.76 -30.30 -6.76
N TRP A 18 -21.54 -30.75 -6.50
CA TRP A 18 -20.69 -30.09 -5.51
C TRP A 18 -20.39 -28.69 -6.05
N ALA A 19 -21.13 -27.70 -5.58
CA ALA A 19 -20.68 -26.32 -5.63
C ALA A 19 -19.45 -26.24 -4.73
N ALA A 20 -18.26 -26.35 -5.31
CA ALA A 20 -17.07 -25.87 -4.64
C ALA A 20 -17.30 -24.36 -4.41
N ALA A 21 -17.59 -23.99 -3.17
CA ALA A 21 -17.52 -22.60 -2.77
C ALA A 21 -16.11 -22.14 -3.10
N GLN A 22 -15.96 -21.29 -4.12
CA GLN A 22 -14.75 -20.49 -4.25
C GLN A 22 -14.71 -19.64 -2.99
N ALA A 23 -13.85 -20.03 -2.05
CA ALA A 23 -13.49 -19.16 -0.96
C ALA A 23 -13.00 -17.86 -1.61
N GLY A 24 -13.78 -16.78 -1.45
CA GLY A 24 -13.31 -15.45 -1.79
C GLY A 24 -11.98 -15.20 -1.05
N PRO A 25 -11.11 -14.32 -1.56
CA PRO A 25 -9.85 -14.04 -0.91
C PRO A 25 -10.10 -13.74 0.56
N VAL A 26 -9.53 -14.56 1.44
CA VAL A 26 -9.53 -14.30 2.87
C VAL A 26 -8.78 -12.99 3.04
N ALA A 27 -9.45 -11.96 3.55
CA ALA A 27 -8.80 -10.69 3.84
C ALA A 27 -7.68 -10.98 4.85
N ASP A 28 -6.43 -10.84 4.43
CA ASP A 28 -5.25 -11.17 5.25
C ASP A 28 -4.93 -10.09 6.31
N GLY A 29 -5.87 -9.15 6.52
CA GLY A 29 -5.74 -8.04 7.45
C GLY A 29 -4.81 -6.93 6.97
N ARG A 30 -4.07 -7.12 5.87
CA ARG A 30 -3.09 -6.13 5.43
C ARG A 30 -3.74 -4.93 4.76
N THR A 31 -3.19 -3.76 5.04
CA THR A 31 -3.78 -2.48 4.62
C THR A 31 -2.89 -1.70 3.66
N LEU A 32 -1.57 -1.80 3.83
CA LEU A 32 -0.60 -1.15 2.97
C LEU A 32 -0.64 -1.74 1.55
N ALA A 33 -0.72 -0.85 0.57
CA ALA A 33 -0.67 -1.17 -0.84
C ALA A 33 0.32 -0.26 -1.55
N PHE A 34 1.24 -0.84 -2.31
CA PHE A 34 2.16 -0.14 -3.20
C PHE A 34 1.53 -0.04 -4.58
N ILE A 35 1.31 1.20 -5.02
CA ILE A 35 0.63 1.52 -6.26
C ILE A 35 1.67 2.01 -7.27
N PRO A 36 1.84 1.34 -8.43
CA PRO A 36 2.80 1.76 -9.43
C PRO A 36 2.42 3.11 -10.04
N ASN A 37 3.42 3.94 -10.30
CA ASN A 37 3.23 5.21 -10.99
C ASN A 37 2.99 4.97 -12.49
N LYS A 38 1.79 5.29 -12.96
CA LYS A 38 1.37 5.36 -14.36
C LYS A 38 1.06 6.81 -14.79
N GLY A 39 1.58 7.80 -14.05
CA GLY A 39 1.38 9.23 -14.33
C GLY A 39 0.65 9.99 -13.23
N GLN A 40 0.26 9.33 -12.13
CA GLN A 40 -0.48 9.97 -11.03
C GLN A 40 0.39 10.89 -10.17
N TRP A 41 1.71 10.70 -10.22
CA TRP A 41 2.72 11.39 -9.42
C TRP A 41 3.91 11.83 -10.28
N PRO A 42 4.77 12.75 -9.80
CA PRO A 42 5.97 13.17 -10.53
C PRO A 42 6.79 11.97 -11.04
N ALA A 43 7.42 12.12 -12.22
CA ALA A 43 8.07 11.03 -12.94
C ALA A 43 9.20 10.32 -12.18
N ALA A 44 9.74 10.92 -11.12
CA ALA A 44 10.72 10.27 -10.25
C ALA A 44 10.10 9.16 -9.37
N VAL A 45 8.81 9.25 -9.05
CA VAL A 45 8.10 8.24 -8.26
C VAL A 45 7.91 6.98 -9.10
N ARG A 46 8.23 5.83 -8.51
CA ARG A 46 7.99 4.49 -9.08
C ARG A 46 6.79 3.84 -8.45
N TYR A 47 6.66 3.93 -7.12
CA TYR A 47 5.52 3.44 -6.36
C TYR A 47 5.14 4.44 -5.28
N ALA A 48 3.87 4.49 -4.93
CA ALA A 48 3.36 5.20 -3.75
C ALA A 48 2.64 4.23 -2.82
N GLY A 49 2.71 4.48 -1.52
CA GLY A 49 1.95 3.75 -0.50
C GLY A 49 1.39 4.70 0.54
N ALA A 50 0.18 4.45 1.02
CA ALA A 50 -0.38 5.17 2.15
C ALA A 50 0.25 4.68 3.45
N VAL A 51 0.67 5.60 4.31
CA VAL A 51 1.24 5.29 5.63
C VAL A 51 0.54 6.15 6.68
N PRO A 52 0.58 5.78 7.97
CA PRO A 52 0.06 6.65 9.02
C PRO A 52 0.61 8.08 8.90
N GLY A 53 -0.30 9.06 8.81
CA GLY A 53 0.06 10.48 8.69
C GLY A 53 0.44 10.95 7.30
N GLY A 54 0.43 10.11 6.25
CA GLY A 54 0.65 10.60 4.89
C GLY A 54 0.99 9.51 3.87
N HIS A 55 2.02 9.77 3.06
CA HIS A 55 2.41 8.89 1.96
C HIS A 55 3.90 8.60 1.95
N LEU A 56 4.23 7.36 1.62
CA LEU A 56 5.55 6.91 1.19
C LEU A 56 5.61 6.94 -0.34
N TYR A 57 6.73 7.41 -0.88
CA TYR A 57 7.05 7.32 -2.30
C TYR A 57 8.39 6.65 -2.50
N LEU A 58 8.42 5.60 -3.31
CA LEU A 58 9.63 4.90 -3.72
C LEU A 58 10.16 5.52 -5.02
N GLU A 59 11.44 5.87 -5.04
CA GLU A 59 12.18 6.45 -6.17
C GLU A 59 13.36 5.52 -6.57
N PRO A 60 14.04 5.70 -7.72
CA PRO A 60 15.11 4.80 -8.15
C PRO A 60 16.22 4.53 -7.12
N THR A 61 16.60 5.53 -6.31
CA THR A 61 17.68 5.41 -5.32
C THR A 61 17.28 5.95 -3.95
N GLY A 62 16.13 5.49 -3.47
CA GLY A 62 15.65 5.82 -2.14
C GLY A 62 14.15 6.07 -2.11
N LEU A 63 13.73 6.79 -1.09
CA LEU A 63 12.31 7.04 -0.82
C LEU A 63 12.12 8.41 -0.20
N HIS A 64 10.88 8.89 -0.19
CA HIS A 64 10.51 10.00 0.66
C HIS A 64 9.13 9.83 1.27
N TYR A 65 8.98 10.36 2.48
CA TYR A 65 7.71 10.53 3.15
C TYR A 65 7.21 11.94 2.92
N VAL A 66 5.92 12.07 2.65
CA VAL A 66 5.17 13.32 2.80
C VAL A 66 4.19 13.11 3.94
N LEU A 67 4.45 13.76 5.07
CA LEU A 67 3.64 13.68 6.27
C LEU A 67 2.80 14.94 6.41
N LEU A 68 1.53 14.79 6.70
CA LEU A 68 0.59 15.88 6.88
C LEU A 68 0.19 15.97 8.35
N GLN A 69 0.02 17.20 8.83
CA GLN A 69 -0.60 17.45 10.12
C GLN A 69 -1.98 16.78 10.14
N ALA A 70 -2.25 16.01 11.20
CA ALA A 70 -3.57 15.45 11.43
C ALA A 70 -4.61 16.59 11.45
N ILE A 71 -5.51 16.59 10.47
CA ILE A 71 -6.64 17.50 10.45
C ILE A 71 -7.63 16.94 11.47
N ARG A 72 -7.77 17.60 12.62
CA ARG A 72 -8.86 17.28 13.55
C ARG A 72 -10.17 17.56 12.83
N HIS A 73 -10.95 16.53 12.58
CA HIS A 73 -12.29 16.70 12.01
C HIS A 73 -13.15 17.51 13.01
N PRO A 74 -13.89 18.54 12.57
CA PRO A 74 -14.80 19.32 13.43
C PRO A 74 -15.92 18.53 14.11
N HIS A 75 -15.97 17.19 13.96
CA HIS A 75 -16.99 16.31 14.51
C HIS A 75 -16.48 15.33 15.57
N GLU A 76 -15.23 15.46 16.04
CA GLU A 76 -14.82 14.85 17.31
C GLU A 76 -15.42 15.64 18.49
N HIS A 77 -16.74 15.70 18.56
CA HIS A 77 -17.44 16.08 19.77
C HIS A 77 -17.34 14.92 20.74
N ALA A 78 -16.73 15.19 21.88
CA ALA A 78 -16.75 14.34 23.06
C ALA A 78 -18.16 13.74 23.23
N VAL A 79 -18.22 12.41 23.30
CA VAL A 79 -19.41 11.68 23.75
C VAL A 79 -19.58 12.01 25.23
N GLY A 80 -20.22 13.13 25.52
CA GLY A 80 -20.31 13.66 26.88
C GLY A 80 -21.16 14.92 26.93
N ARG A 81 -22.44 14.72 27.25
CA ARG A 81 -23.43 15.72 27.66
C ARG A 81 -24.01 16.58 26.52
N ALA A 82 -25.25 16.23 26.15
CA ALA A 82 -26.13 17.04 25.33
C ALA A 82 -26.44 18.38 26.03
N GLU A 83 -25.71 19.43 25.68
CA GLU A 83 -26.14 20.80 25.89
C GLU A 83 -26.32 21.46 24.52
N LYS A 84 -27.51 22.00 24.29
CA LYS A 84 -27.96 22.64 23.04
C LYS A 84 -26.99 23.76 22.65
N ALA A 85 -26.08 23.49 21.72
CA ALA A 85 -25.31 24.53 21.04
C ALA A 85 -26.10 25.10 19.85
N PRO A 86 -26.02 26.41 19.55
CA PRO A 86 -26.68 27.02 18.40
C PRO A 86 -26.20 26.36 17.10
N SER A 87 -27.14 26.15 16.17
CA SER A 87 -26.89 25.68 14.80
C SER A 87 -25.96 26.63 14.05
N THR A 88 -24.66 26.45 14.24
CA THR A 88 -23.63 27.05 13.39
C THR A 88 -23.46 26.09 12.21
N PRO A 89 -23.68 26.53 10.96
CA PRO A 89 -23.45 25.67 9.80
C PRO A 89 -21.99 25.16 9.82
N PRO A 90 -21.72 23.93 9.34
CA PRO A 90 -20.37 23.41 9.28
C PRO A 90 -19.51 24.41 8.49
N HIS A 91 -18.52 25.00 9.16
CA HIS A 91 -17.54 25.84 8.49
C HIS A 91 -16.84 24.96 7.45
N LEU A 92 -17.12 25.20 6.17
CA LEU A 92 -16.26 24.71 5.10
C LEU A 92 -14.84 25.19 5.44
N PRO A 93 -13.80 24.33 5.33
CA PRO A 93 -12.43 24.80 5.48
C PRO A 93 -12.24 25.96 4.50
N THR A 94 -12.01 27.15 5.05
CA THR A 94 -11.68 28.34 4.25
C THR A 94 -10.34 28.10 3.57
N ALA A 95 -10.10 28.76 2.44
CA ALA A 95 -8.84 28.69 1.69
C ALA A 95 -7.58 28.96 2.54
N ASP A 96 -7.74 29.56 3.72
CA ASP A 96 -6.69 29.84 4.71
C ASP A 96 -6.42 28.71 5.72
N SER A 97 -7.13 27.58 5.61
CA SER A 97 -6.87 26.41 6.45
C SER A 97 -5.67 25.64 5.89
N LEU A 98 -4.48 26.23 6.00
CA LEU A 98 -3.23 25.62 5.55
C LEU A 98 -2.95 24.35 6.38
N VAL A 99 -2.97 23.20 5.72
CA VAL A 99 -2.50 21.94 6.30
C VAL A 99 -0.98 21.96 6.27
N ARG A 100 -0.34 21.89 7.44
CA ARG A 100 1.12 21.80 7.50
C ARG A 100 1.56 20.44 6.98
N GLY A 101 2.52 20.43 6.06
CA GLY A 101 3.17 19.23 5.57
C GLY A 101 4.66 19.25 5.91
N HIS A 102 5.27 18.07 6.01
CA HIS A 102 6.70 17.91 6.14
C HIS A 102 7.17 16.75 5.26
N GLN A 103 8.29 16.95 4.57
CA GLN A 103 8.89 15.92 3.73
C GLN A 103 10.22 15.46 4.32
N VAL A 104 10.38 14.14 4.44
CA VAL A 104 11.66 13.52 4.78
C VAL A 104 12.06 12.61 3.63
N ARG A 105 13.24 12.84 3.06
CA ARG A 105 13.78 12.03 1.95
C ARG A 105 14.95 11.19 2.46
N VAL A 106 14.96 9.92 2.13
CA VAL A 106 16.04 8.98 2.41
C VAL A 106 16.67 8.59 1.09
N ARG A 107 17.93 8.95 0.88
CA ARG A 107 18.69 8.57 -0.31
C ARG A 107 19.59 7.37 -0.02
N PHE A 108 19.60 6.42 -0.94
CA PHE A 108 20.54 5.31 -0.95
C PHE A 108 21.85 5.79 -1.60
N VAL A 109 22.84 6.10 -0.76
CA VAL A 109 24.13 6.65 -1.22
C VAL A 109 24.92 5.58 -1.94
N GLY A 110 25.39 5.90 -3.16
CA GLY A 110 26.15 4.96 -3.98
C GLY A 110 25.32 3.83 -4.60
N ALA A 111 23.98 3.89 -4.49
CA ALA A 111 23.13 2.89 -5.10
C ALA A 111 23.08 3.04 -6.64
N ASP A 112 22.93 1.92 -7.34
CA ASP A 112 22.75 1.89 -8.79
C ASP A 112 21.41 2.54 -9.18
N LEU A 113 21.46 3.60 -9.99
CA LEU A 113 20.28 4.31 -10.52
C LEU A 113 19.41 3.44 -11.44
N GLY A 114 20.00 2.40 -12.03
CA GLY A 114 19.32 1.42 -12.87
C GLY A 114 18.61 0.31 -12.09
N THR A 115 18.70 0.30 -10.76
CA THR A 115 18.13 -0.75 -9.91
C THR A 115 16.64 -0.97 -10.20
N PRO A 116 16.24 -2.18 -10.63
CA PRO A 116 14.84 -2.50 -10.81
C PRO A 116 14.10 -2.55 -9.47
N LEU A 117 12.92 -1.93 -9.43
CA LEU A 117 11.94 -2.14 -8.37
C LEU A 117 10.94 -3.19 -8.87
N VAL A 118 10.91 -4.35 -8.21
CA VAL A 118 10.02 -5.46 -8.56
C VAL A 118 8.89 -5.54 -7.55
N PRO A 119 7.63 -5.40 -7.99
CA PRO A 119 6.49 -5.61 -7.13
C PRO A 119 6.15 -7.10 -7.02
N THR A 120 5.68 -7.53 -5.86
CA THR A 120 5.18 -8.89 -5.61
C THR A 120 3.89 -8.86 -4.81
N GLU A 121 3.14 -9.96 -4.82
CA GLU A 121 1.88 -10.10 -4.08
C GLU A 121 0.83 -9.05 -4.48
N ALA A 122 0.29 -9.18 -5.69
CA ALA A 122 -0.82 -8.33 -6.15
C ALA A 122 -2.00 -8.41 -5.17
N THR A 123 -2.55 -7.26 -4.76
CA THR A 123 -3.60 -7.21 -3.73
C THR A 123 -4.98 -7.62 -4.26
N GLY A 124 -5.15 -7.64 -5.59
CA GLY A 124 -6.47 -7.76 -6.24
C GLY A 124 -7.25 -6.44 -6.28
N GLU A 125 -6.79 -5.40 -5.58
CA GLU A 125 -7.37 -4.07 -5.65
C GLU A 125 -6.97 -3.37 -6.95
N VAL A 126 -7.93 -2.62 -7.49
CA VAL A 126 -7.77 -1.87 -8.74
C VAL A 126 -8.07 -0.41 -8.46
N PHE A 127 -7.10 0.45 -8.79
CA PHE A 127 -7.22 1.89 -8.62
C PHE A 127 -7.41 2.58 -9.96
N ASN A 128 -8.24 3.64 -9.95
CA ASN A 128 -8.46 4.52 -11.09
C ASN A 128 -8.20 5.96 -10.65
N TYR A 129 -7.35 6.66 -11.38
CA TYR A 129 -6.95 8.03 -11.13
C TYR A 129 -7.36 8.88 -12.32
N LEU A 130 -8.41 9.69 -12.13
CA LEU A 130 -9.01 10.54 -13.17
C LEU A 130 -8.59 12.00 -12.91
N GLN A 131 -7.30 12.30 -13.11
CA GLN A 131 -6.75 13.61 -12.82
C GLN A 131 -7.01 14.59 -13.98
N GLY A 132 -7.73 15.68 -13.70
CA GLY A 132 -8.09 16.69 -14.70
C GLY A 132 -9.11 16.20 -15.73
N ASN A 133 -9.34 17.03 -16.75
CA ASN A 133 -10.41 16.82 -17.74
C ASN A 133 -9.94 16.10 -19.01
N ASP A 134 -8.65 15.76 -19.11
CA ASP A 134 -8.07 15.07 -20.26
C ASP A 134 -7.88 13.58 -19.94
N PRO A 135 -8.64 12.67 -20.57
CA PRO A 135 -8.51 11.23 -20.36
C PRO A 135 -7.13 10.67 -20.69
N ALA A 136 -6.31 11.35 -21.50
CA ALA A 136 -4.93 10.93 -21.78
C ALA A 136 -4.03 11.00 -20.54
N HIS A 137 -4.41 11.79 -19.53
CA HIS A 137 -3.72 11.87 -18.23
C HIS A 137 -4.31 10.93 -17.16
N TRP A 138 -5.34 10.15 -17.50
CA TRP A 138 -5.94 9.22 -16.56
C TRP A 138 -5.13 7.93 -16.47
N ALA A 139 -4.97 7.43 -15.25
CA ALA A 139 -4.40 6.12 -15.00
C ALA A 139 -5.50 5.19 -14.46
N THR A 140 -5.98 4.29 -15.31
CA THR A 140 -7.03 3.31 -14.96
C THR A 140 -6.47 1.90 -14.87
N GLY A 141 -7.19 1.01 -14.18
CA GLY A 141 -6.80 -0.40 -14.08
C GLY A 141 -5.44 -0.58 -13.38
N VAL A 142 -5.14 0.25 -12.37
CA VAL A 142 -3.84 0.21 -11.68
C VAL A 142 -3.91 -0.83 -10.58
N THR A 143 -3.31 -2.00 -10.83
CA THR A 143 -3.13 -3.04 -9.81
C THR A 143 -2.11 -2.58 -8.77
N SER A 144 -2.42 -2.83 -7.50
CA SER A 144 -1.50 -2.58 -6.39
C SER A 144 -0.91 -3.88 -5.83
N TYR A 145 0.15 -3.74 -5.02
CA TYR A 145 0.98 -4.84 -4.54
C TYR A 145 1.24 -4.73 -3.04
N ARG A 146 1.44 -5.85 -2.34
CA ARG A 146 1.80 -5.85 -0.91
C ARG A 146 3.29 -5.65 -0.67
N GLN A 147 4.12 -5.85 -1.69
CA GLN A 147 5.56 -5.74 -1.56
C GLN A 147 6.20 -5.09 -2.79
N VAL A 148 7.28 -4.36 -2.55
CA VAL A 148 8.18 -3.85 -3.61
C VAL A 148 9.62 -4.07 -3.19
N ARG A 149 10.43 -4.65 -4.08
CA ARG A 149 11.84 -4.96 -3.84
C ARG A 149 12.76 -4.22 -4.79
N TYR A 150 13.71 -3.46 -4.26
CA TYR A 150 14.89 -3.04 -4.97
C TYR A 150 15.82 -4.25 -5.12
N GLN A 151 16.05 -4.75 -6.34
CA GLN A 151 16.76 -6.02 -6.53
C GLN A 151 18.22 -5.99 -6.05
N ALA A 152 18.98 -4.96 -6.45
CA ALA A 152 20.40 -4.85 -6.17
C ALA A 152 20.88 -3.38 -6.16
N PRO A 153 20.33 -2.51 -5.29
CA PRO A 153 20.81 -1.14 -5.14
C PRO A 153 22.31 -1.06 -4.86
N TRP A 154 22.85 -2.03 -4.13
CA TRP A 154 24.28 -2.24 -4.03
C TRP A 154 24.60 -3.68 -4.43
N ALA A 155 25.87 -3.94 -4.80
CA ALA A 155 26.32 -5.26 -5.18
C ALA A 155 26.02 -6.29 -4.08
N GLY A 156 25.16 -7.27 -4.39
CA GLY A 156 24.76 -8.34 -3.48
C GLY A 156 23.76 -7.93 -2.38
N ILE A 157 23.17 -6.74 -2.43
CA ILE A 157 22.25 -6.25 -1.38
C ILE A 157 20.94 -5.82 -2.02
N GLY A 158 19.84 -6.48 -1.66
CA GLY A 158 18.47 -6.08 -1.98
C GLY A 158 17.84 -5.23 -0.88
N VAL A 159 16.73 -4.54 -1.20
CA VAL A 159 15.90 -3.85 -0.20
C VAL A 159 14.44 -4.20 -0.45
N ARG A 160 13.77 -4.78 0.55
CA ARG A 160 12.37 -5.19 0.44
C ARG A 160 11.49 -4.31 1.30
N PHE A 161 10.43 -3.74 0.74
CA PHE A 161 9.41 -2.98 1.43
C PHE A 161 8.11 -3.78 1.52
N TYR A 162 7.50 -3.84 2.71
CA TYR A 162 6.32 -4.64 2.98
C TYR A 162 5.57 -4.16 4.22
N GLU A 163 4.40 -4.74 4.48
CA GLU A 163 3.69 -4.56 5.75
C GLU A 163 4.02 -5.71 6.70
N ASN A 164 4.46 -5.40 7.91
CA ASN A 164 4.74 -6.43 8.93
C ASN A 164 3.45 -6.92 9.61
N ALA A 165 3.58 -7.89 10.52
CA ALA A 165 2.44 -8.47 11.23
C ALA A 165 1.67 -7.49 12.14
N LYS A 166 2.25 -6.31 12.42
CA LYS A 166 1.62 -5.23 13.19
C LYS A 166 0.93 -4.20 12.30
N GLN A 167 0.81 -4.47 11.01
CA GLN A 167 0.25 -3.57 10.00
C GLN A 167 1.07 -2.27 9.85
N GLU A 168 2.37 -2.34 10.11
CA GLU A 168 3.30 -1.22 9.97
C GLU A 168 4.17 -1.43 8.73
N LEU A 169 4.52 -0.32 8.06
CA LEU A 169 5.52 -0.35 7.00
C LEU A 169 6.86 -0.80 7.58
N GLU A 170 7.44 -1.83 6.98
CA GLU A 170 8.77 -2.34 7.30
C GLU A 170 9.62 -2.45 6.04
N TYR A 171 10.94 -2.36 6.20
CA TYR A 171 11.88 -2.65 5.14
C TYR A 171 13.11 -3.39 5.64
N ASP A 172 13.55 -4.37 4.86
CA ASP A 172 14.71 -5.20 5.16
C ASP A 172 15.82 -4.96 4.13
N PHE A 173 17.07 -4.92 4.58
CA PHE A 173 18.24 -5.09 3.71
C PHE A 173 18.57 -6.57 3.61
N GLU A 174 18.43 -7.13 2.41
CA GLU A 174 18.66 -8.55 2.14
C GLU A 174 20.08 -8.73 1.59
N LEU A 175 20.99 -9.24 2.41
CA LEU A 175 22.39 -9.44 2.03
C LEU A 175 22.59 -10.85 1.49
N ALA A 176 23.15 -10.95 0.29
CA ALA A 176 23.72 -12.20 -0.20
C ALA A 176 24.95 -12.59 0.64
N ALA A 177 25.37 -13.86 0.54
CA ALA A 177 26.63 -14.31 1.11
C ALA A 177 27.78 -13.40 0.62
N ASP A 178 28.69 -13.04 1.54
CA ASP A 178 29.85 -12.18 1.30
C ASP A 178 29.55 -10.73 0.84
N ALA A 179 28.28 -10.31 0.81
CA ALA A 179 27.93 -8.93 0.52
C ALA A 179 28.48 -8.00 1.62
N ASN A 180 29.05 -6.86 1.22
CA ASN A 180 29.64 -5.91 2.15
C ASN A 180 28.57 -4.98 2.75
N PRO A 181 28.17 -5.13 4.04
CA PRO A 181 27.14 -4.29 4.66
C PRO A 181 27.52 -2.80 4.71
N ALA A 182 28.80 -2.46 4.69
CA ALA A 182 29.27 -1.07 4.73
C ALA A 182 28.89 -0.26 3.47
N LEU A 183 28.43 -0.93 2.42
CA LEU A 183 27.86 -0.27 1.23
C LEU A 183 26.49 0.36 1.53
N VAL A 184 25.74 -0.16 2.51
CA VAL A 184 24.44 0.39 2.88
C VAL A 184 24.65 1.73 3.59
N GLN A 185 24.46 2.80 2.84
CA GLN A 185 24.58 4.16 3.33
C GLN A 185 23.31 4.95 3.03
N LEU A 186 22.70 5.51 4.08
CA LEU A 186 21.45 6.27 4.00
C LEU A 186 21.71 7.73 4.32
N LYS A 187 21.30 8.62 3.42
CA LYS A 187 21.31 10.07 3.67
C LYS A 187 19.89 10.55 3.90
N TYR A 188 19.65 11.13 5.06
CA TYR A 188 18.37 11.74 5.43
C TYR A 188 18.39 13.23 5.10
N GLU A 189 17.39 13.70 4.37
CA GLU A 189 17.20 15.09 3.98
C GLU A 189 15.82 15.56 4.45
N GLY A 190 15.73 16.79 4.95
CA GLY A 190 14.49 17.37 5.50
C GLY A 190 14.30 17.16 7.00
N ALA A 191 14.98 16.18 7.60
CA ALA A 191 14.98 15.99 9.05
C ALA A 191 15.79 17.09 9.77
N SER A 192 15.22 17.67 10.83
CA SER A 192 15.94 18.66 11.68
C SER A 192 16.86 18.00 12.72
N HIS A 193 16.59 16.74 13.07
CA HIS A 193 17.38 15.97 14.02
C HIS A 193 17.25 14.48 13.70
N LEU A 194 18.30 13.70 13.94
CA LEU A 194 18.31 12.25 13.80
C LEU A 194 18.86 11.65 15.10
N SER A 195 18.12 10.73 15.69
CA SER A 195 18.50 10.01 16.89
C SER A 195 18.08 8.55 16.79
N LEU A 196 18.84 7.68 17.43
CA LEU A 196 18.44 6.29 17.62
C LEU A 196 17.50 6.21 18.84
N GLY A 197 16.35 5.57 18.66
CA GLY A 197 15.45 5.25 19.77
C GLY A 197 15.90 4.00 20.54
N PRO A 198 15.20 3.63 21.62
CA PRO A 198 15.39 2.33 22.26
C PRO A 198 15.22 1.23 21.21
N GLY A 199 16.25 0.40 21.03
CA GLY A 199 16.22 -0.68 20.04
C GLY A 199 15.21 -1.74 20.46
N ASN A 200 14.13 -1.88 19.70
CA ASN A 200 13.33 -3.11 19.72
C ASN A 200 13.97 -4.06 18.72
N THR A 201 14.97 -4.81 19.16
CA THR A 201 15.41 -6.01 18.43
C THR A 201 14.38 -7.10 18.69
N TYR A 202 13.65 -7.50 17.65
CA TYR A 202 12.83 -8.71 17.67
C TYR A 202 13.73 -9.96 17.67
#